data_AF-A0A2A8HSG4-F1
#
_entry.id   AF-A0A2A8HSG4-F1
#
_cell.length_a   1.000
_cell.length_b   1.000
_cell.length_c   1.000
_cell.angle_alpha   90.00
_cell.angle_beta   90.00
_cell.angle_gamma   90.00
#
_symmetry.space_group_name_H-M   'P 1'
#
loop_
_entity.id
_entity.type
_entity.pdbx_description
1 polymer ?
#
loop_
_entity_poly.entity_id
_entity_poly.type
_entity_poly.pdbx_seq_one_letter_code
_entity_poly.pdbx_strand_id
1 'polypeptide(L)'
;MALTGPDETDLLLPLLGGAAENPRFSTFLSRFKRRCDAVYAAIHLRSGSGRDPVRYWVGLDLHSRAHEQGAAELIELDRIQYDRLRPGRVYGSAEYFDADPVRQAQRRRYMARLGIADERTVRLLDERGADAWLSIASGRPCTAAQGALLSTLAPYVATVLRGLLAQERDRAIAEVSQAGLQRSGIGWIAFRANGEVLTLPEQTEAALAGLLGTTIAAGDRIRQFGPAVERKLIAAAAHFAADPDAAAEPIVLQETPRLEAQLCPGARPPSPGDADAVERPAMIALLRMPRRDAGDRAGAFARLFDLPRREAELAVALSDGLSLTEAGAALGLTIETTRNYSKKLYGKLDVRGQAELVRLVCESAAQFA
;
A
#
# COMPACT_ATOMS: atom_id res chain seq x y z
N MET A 1 33.99 5.62 -17.86
CA MET A 1 33.55 5.19 -19.21
C MET A 1 32.15 5.72 -19.43
N ALA A 2 31.90 6.44 -20.52
CA ALA A 2 30.53 6.76 -20.94
C ALA A 2 29.82 5.45 -21.35
N LEU A 3 28.52 5.34 -21.06
CA LEU A 3 27.71 4.24 -21.58
C LEU A 3 27.69 4.31 -23.10
N THR A 4 27.85 3.17 -23.77
CA THR A 4 27.73 3.09 -25.23
C THR A 4 26.27 2.83 -25.62
N GLY A 5 25.85 3.17 -26.85
CA GLY A 5 24.48 2.86 -27.33
C GLY A 5 24.06 1.38 -27.17
N PRO A 6 24.97 0.39 -27.33
CA PRO A 6 24.71 -1.00 -26.95
C PRO A 6 24.45 -1.22 -25.46
N ASP A 7 25.12 -0.49 -24.56
CA ASP A 7 24.90 -0.60 -23.11
C ASP A 7 23.52 -0.01 -22.70
N GLU A 8 23.03 1.01 -23.41
CA GLU A 8 21.68 1.56 -23.19
C GLU A 8 20.60 0.51 -23.48
N THR A 9 20.70 -0.18 -24.62
CA THR A 9 19.74 -1.22 -25.01
C THR A 9 19.89 -2.50 -24.18
N ASP A 10 21.13 -2.88 -23.84
CA ASP A 10 21.39 -4.16 -23.17
C ASP A 10 21.13 -4.07 -21.64
N LEU A 11 21.36 -2.92 -20.99
CA LEU A 11 21.26 -2.80 -19.53
C LEU A 11 20.23 -1.77 -19.05
N LEU A 12 20.17 -0.57 -19.63
CA LEU A 12 19.27 0.48 -19.12
C LEU A 12 17.79 0.20 -19.42
N LEU A 13 17.43 -0.24 -20.63
CA LEU A 13 16.04 -0.58 -20.93
C LEU A 13 15.49 -1.72 -20.04
N PRO A 14 16.22 -2.85 -19.85
CA PRO A 14 15.81 -3.88 -18.87
C PRO A 14 15.75 -3.38 -17.43
N LEU A 15 16.57 -2.41 -17.05
CA LEU A 15 16.52 -1.81 -15.72
C LEU A 15 15.22 -1.00 -15.53
N LEU A 16 14.85 -0.16 -16.50
CA LEU A 16 13.65 0.66 -16.46
C LEU A 16 12.36 -0.21 -16.41
N GLY A 17 12.30 -1.28 -17.20
CA GLY A 17 11.17 -2.21 -17.20
C GLY A 17 11.20 -3.25 -16.07
N GLY A 18 12.33 -3.41 -15.38
CA GLY A 18 12.58 -4.53 -14.47
C GLY A 18 11.66 -4.57 -13.25
N ALA A 19 11.06 -3.44 -12.84
CA ALA A 19 10.13 -3.38 -11.72
C ALA A 19 8.82 -4.17 -11.98
N ALA A 20 8.42 -4.35 -13.24
CA ALA A 20 7.23 -5.09 -13.64
C ALA A 20 7.46 -6.59 -13.84
N GLU A 21 8.72 -7.05 -13.84
CA GLU A 21 9.06 -8.46 -14.00
C GLU A 21 8.74 -9.28 -12.74
N ASN A 22 8.51 -10.58 -12.92
CA ASN A 22 8.43 -11.54 -11.82
C ASN A 22 9.37 -12.73 -12.10
N PRO A 23 10.52 -12.85 -11.41
CA PRO A 23 11.01 -11.97 -10.34
C PRO A 23 11.50 -10.60 -10.86
N ARG A 24 11.37 -9.55 -10.03
CA ARG A 24 11.77 -8.18 -10.40
C ARG A 24 13.25 -8.09 -10.78
N PHE A 25 13.56 -7.26 -11.78
CA PHE A 25 14.90 -6.97 -12.29
C PHE A 25 15.68 -8.19 -12.85
N SER A 26 15.02 -9.32 -13.10
CA SER A 26 15.66 -10.56 -13.53
C SER A 26 16.44 -10.41 -14.85
N THR A 27 15.87 -9.70 -15.84
CA THR A 27 16.51 -9.49 -17.14
C THR A 27 17.74 -8.60 -17.00
N PHE A 28 17.59 -7.47 -16.29
CA PHE A 28 18.69 -6.55 -16.00
C PHE A 28 19.83 -7.28 -15.29
N LEU A 29 19.53 -7.97 -14.19
CA LEU A 29 20.54 -8.67 -13.38
C LEU A 29 21.24 -9.78 -14.19
N SER A 30 20.51 -10.51 -15.03
CA SER A 30 21.09 -11.57 -15.87
C SER A 30 22.09 -11.01 -16.89
N ARG A 31 21.72 -9.91 -17.55
CA ARG A 31 22.59 -9.25 -18.54
C ARG A 31 23.77 -8.54 -17.86
N PHE A 32 23.53 -7.90 -16.72
CA PHE A 32 24.56 -7.28 -15.91
C PHE A 32 25.59 -8.30 -15.39
N LYS A 33 25.13 -9.45 -14.88
CA LYS A 33 25.99 -10.58 -14.49
C LYS A 33 26.85 -11.05 -15.65
N ARG A 34 26.26 -11.27 -16.83
CA ARG A 34 26.98 -11.70 -18.05
C ARG A 34 28.01 -10.66 -18.48
N ARG A 35 27.64 -9.38 -18.49
CA ARG A 35 28.54 -8.27 -18.85
C ARG A 35 29.75 -8.16 -17.92
N CYS A 36 29.55 -8.50 -16.64
CA CYS A 36 30.60 -8.54 -15.64
C CYS A 36 31.37 -9.87 -15.60
N ASP A 37 31.03 -10.89 -16.39
CA ASP A 37 31.56 -12.26 -16.22
C ASP A 37 31.52 -12.72 -14.75
N ALA A 38 30.41 -12.38 -14.08
CA ALA A 38 30.18 -12.67 -12.67
C ALA A 38 29.43 -14.00 -12.51
N VAL A 39 29.59 -14.65 -11.36
CA VAL A 39 28.83 -15.85 -10.99
C VAL A 39 27.54 -15.52 -10.23
N TYR A 40 27.47 -14.30 -9.68
CA TYR A 40 26.32 -13.76 -8.95
C TYR A 40 26.17 -12.26 -9.20
N ALA A 41 24.93 -11.79 -9.27
CA ALA A 41 24.60 -10.37 -9.23
C ALA A 41 23.29 -10.15 -8.47
N ALA A 42 23.21 -9.08 -7.68
CA ALA A 42 22.03 -8.78 -6.89
C ALA A 42 21.79 -7.30 -6.62
N ILE A 43 20.51 -6.96 -6.44
CA ILE A 43 20.04 -5.74 -5.80
C ILE A 43 19.50 -6.13 -4.42
N HIS A 44 20.03 -5.51 -3.39
CA HIS A 44 19.54 -5.60 -2.03
C HIS A 44 18.78 -4.30 -1.74
N LEU A 45 17.50 -4.40 -1.36
CA LEU A 45 16.66 -3.24 -1.06
C LEU A 45 16.06 -3.41 0.33
N ARG A 46 16.42 -2.52 1.25
CA ARG A 46 15.80 -2.40 2.56
C ARG A 46 14.88 -1.18 2.55
N SER A 47 13.63 -1.38 2.93
CA SER A 47 12.63 -0.31 3.05
C SER A 47 11.96 -0.38 4.41
N GLY A 48 11.68 0.78 5.01
CA GLY A 48 11.02 0.90 6.31
C GLY A 48 11.87 0.41 7.48
N SER A 49 11.21 -0.11 8.53
CA SER A 49 11.85 -0.67 9.73
C SER A 49 12.26 -2.14 9.57
N GLY A 50 12.15 -2.70 8.37
CA GLY A 50 12.51 -4.08 8.10
C GLY A 50 14.01 -4.31 8.33
N ARG A 51 14.36 -5.28 9.17
CA ARG A 51 15.76 -5.61 9.46
C ARG A 51 16.45 -6.30 8.28
N ASP A 52 15.68 -7.01 7.45
CA ASP A 52 16.15 -7.78 6.30
C ASP A 52 15.84 -7.08 4.97
N PRO A 53 16.84 -6.81 4.10
CA PRO A 53 16.59 -6.33 2.76
C PRO A 53 15.94 -7.42 1.91
N VAL A 54 14.97 -7.02 1.08
CA VAL A 54 14.50 -7.81 -0.06
C VAL A 54 15.65 -7.97 -1.05
N ARG A 55 15.85 -9.18 -1.56
CA ARG A 55 16.94 -9.51 -2.48
C ARG A 55 16.40 -9.90 -3.84
N TYR A 56 16.76 -9.13 -4.87
CA TYR A 56 16.60 -9.51 -6.26
C TYR A 56 17.95 -10.01 -6.76
N TRP A 57 18.06 -11.26 -7.20
CA TRP A 57 19.35 -11.86 -7.52
C TRP A 57 19.27 -12.87 -8.67
N VAL A 58 20.40 -13.11 -9.33
CA VAL A 58 20.57 -14.15 -10.35
C VAL A 58 21.93 -14.83 -10.23
N GLY A 59 22.02 -16.06 -10.72
CA GLY A 59 23.26 -16.83 -10.76
C GLY A 59 23.36 -17.85 -9.64
N LEU A 60 24.51 -17.91 -8.99
CA LEU A 60 24.75 -18.86 -7.91
C LEU A 60 23.95 -18.48 -6.66
N ASP A 61 23.15 -19.40 -6.12
CA ASP A 61 22.47 -19.16 -4.84
C ASP A 61 23.46 -19.20 -3.68
N LEU A 62 24.07 -18.04 -3.42
CA LEU A 62 25.05 -17.87 -2.35
C LEU A 62 24.43 -18.12 -0.97
N HIS A 63 23.13 -17.89 -0.80
CA HIS A 63 22.47 -18.02 0.49
C HIS A 63 22.16 -19.48 0.80
N SER A 64 21.56 -20.22 -0.12
CA SER A 64 21.31 -21.65 0.07
C SER A 64 22.63 -22.42 0.28
N ARG A 65 23.66 -22.13 -0.53
CA ARG A 65 25.00 -22.71 -0.35
C ARG A 65 25.63 -22.34 0.99
N ALA A 66 25.40 -21.14 1.49
CA ALA A 66 25.89 -20.72 2.79
C ALA A 66 25.25 -21.48 3.93
N HIS A 67 23.93 -21.72 3.86
CA HIS A 67 23.21 -22.54 4.81
C HIS A 67 23.71 -23.98 4.81
N GLU A 68 23.83 -24.60 3.64
CA GLU A 68 24.34 -25.97 3.49
C GLU A 68 25.75 -26.15 4.04
N GLN A 69 26.58 -25.10 3.94
CA GLN A 69 27.96 -25.11 4.42
C GLN A 69 28.13 -24.56 5.86
N GLY A 70 27.01 -24.35 6.59
CA GLY A 70 27.03 -23.96 8.00
C GLY A 70 27.58 -22.55 8.27
N ALA A 71 27.35 -21.61 7.35
CA ALA A 71 27.98 -20.29 7.37
C ALA A 71 27.00 -19.14 7.05
N ALA A 72 25.71 -19.37 7.27
CA ALA A 72 24.68 -18.35 7.11
C ALA A 72 24.93 -17.09 7.96
N GLU A 73 25.40 -17.26 9.19
CA GLU A 73 25.73 -16.16 10.11
C GLU A 73 26.80 -15.21 9.55
N LEU A 74 27.78 -15.73 8.80
CA LEU A 74 28.85 -14.91 8.20
C LEU A 74 28.31 -14.02 7.06
N ILE A 75 27.37 -14.52 6.25
CA ILE A 75 26.71 -13.72 5.21
C ILE A 75 25.80 -12.65 5.83
N GLU A 76 25.12 -12.97 6.94
CA GLU A 76 24.30 -12.00 7.66
C GLU A 76 25.13 -10.92 8.37
N LEU A 77 26.29 -11.28 8.93
CA LEU A 77 27.22 -10.35 9.55
C LEU A 77 27.86 -9.40 8.53
N ASP A 78 28.24 -9.90 7.34
CA ASP A 78 28.70 -9.07 6.23
C ASP A 78 27.65 -8.05 5.81
N ARG A 79 26.36 -8.41 5.92
CA ARG A 79 25.23 -7.57 5.54
C ARG A 79 25.05 -6.34 6.44
N ILE A 80 25.43 -6.43 7.72
CA ILE A 80 25.40 -5.31 8.68
C ILE A 80 26.44 -4.22 8.30
N GLN A 81 27.47 -4.57 7.52
CA GLN A 81 28.52 -3.64 7.12
C GLN A 81 28.17 -2.80 5.88
N TYR A 82 27.15 -3.22 5.13
CA TYR A 82 26.64 -2.46 3.97
C TYR A 82 26.12 -1.07 4.35
N ASP A 83 25.63 -0.91 5.57
CA ASP A 83 25.09 0.34 6.12
C ASP A 83 26.16 1.43 6.31
N ARG A 84 27.44 1.05 6.34
CA ARG A 84 28.58 1.98 6.50
C ARG A 84 29.18 2.44 5.17
N LEU A 85 28.76 1.84 4.05
CA LEU A 85 29.28 2.20 2.74
C LEU A 85 28.80 3.59 2.33
N ARG A 86 29.65 4.37 1.67
CA ARG A 86 29.27 5.66 1.09
C ARG A 86 28.52 5.43 -0.23
N PRO A 87 27.37 6.09 -0.44
CA PRO A 87 26.65 6.01 -1.71
C PRO A 87 27.53 6.36 -2.92
N GLY A 88 27.35 5.64 -4.03
CA GLY A 88 28.02 5.87 -5.30
C GLY A 88 29.49 5.41 -5.36
N ARG A 89 30.14 5.10 -4.23
CA ARG A 89 31.47 4.49 -4.21
C ARG A 89 31.34 2.97 -4.31
N VAL A 90 32.13 2.38 -5.21
CA VAL A 90 32.28 0.93 -5.31
C VAL A 90 33.32 0.47 -4.31
N TYR A 91 32.97 -0.56 -3.55
CA TYR A 91 33.83 -1.19 -2.54
C TYR A 91 34.14 -2.62 -2.96
N GLY A 92 35.40 -3.01 -2.82
CA GLY A 92 35.81 -4.40 -2.86
C GLY A 92 35.59 -5.09 -1.52
N SER A 93 35.48 -6.42 -1.56
CA SER A 93 35.38 -7.27 -0.37
C SER A 93 36.46 -7.02 0.70
N ALA A 94 37.68 -6.66 0.28
CA ALA A 94 38.80 -6.35 1.17
C ALA A 94 38.74 -4.95 1.81
N GLU A 95 37.88 -4.06 1.28
CA GLU A 95 37.66 -2.71 1.81
C GLU A 95 36.49 -2.67 2.82
N TYR A 96 35.79 -3.78 3.04
CA TYR A 96 34.78 -3.88 4.10
C TYR A 96 35.46 -3.77 5.46
N PHE A 97 35.09 -2.73 6.22
CA PHE A 97 35.84 -2.32 7.40
C PHE A 97 35.41 -3.10 8.65
N ASP A 98 36.15 -4.18 8.89
CA ASP A 98 36.73 -4.48 10.21
C ASP A 98 38.26 -4.35 10.06
N ALA A 99 38.91 -3.59 10.94
CA ALA A 99 40.37 -3.55 11.05
C ALA A 99 40.95 -4.85 11.65
N ASP A 100 40.11 -5.88 11.81
CA ASP A 100 40.45 -7.19 12.34
C ASP A 100 40.93 -8.11 11.19
N PRO A 101 42.23 -8.38 11.08
CA PRO A 101 42.78 -9.24 10.04
C PRO A 101 42.27 -10.69 10.13
N VAL A 102 41.85 -11.13 11.32
CA VAL A 102 41.32 -12.50 11.56
C VAL A 102 39.97 -12.65 10.87
N ARG A 103 39.07 -11.69 11.05
CA ARG A 103 37.76 -11.67 10.38
C ARG A 103 37.90 -11.61 8.87
N GLN A 104 38.79 -10.76 8.35
CA GLN A 104 39.04 -10.68 6.92
C GLN A 104 39.58 -12.01 6.35
N ALA A 105 40.49 -12.68 7.05
CA ALA A 105 41.02 -13.97 6.64
C ALA A 105 39.95 -15.08 6.70
N GLN A 106 39.11 -15.08 7.74
CA GLN A 106 37.98 -16.01 7.88
C GLN A 106 36.96 -15.83 6.76
N ARG A 107 36.57 -14.59 6.48
CA ARG A 107 35.68 -14.25 5.37
C ARG A 107 36.24 -14.69 4.03
N ARG A 108 37.52 -14.41 3.76
CA ARG A 108 38.19 -14.81 2.50
C ARG A 108 38.20 -16.32 2.30
N ARG A 109 38.55 -17.08 3.35
CA ARG A 109 38.52 -18.56 3.32
C ARG A 109 37.11 -19.07 3.05
N TYR A 110 36.12 -18.43 3.65
CA TYR A 110 34.73 -18.80 3.47
C TYR A 110 34.20 -18.51 2.06
N MET A 111 34.41 -17.29 1.55
CA MET A 111 34.04 -16.93 0.17
C MET A 111 34.71 -17.86 -0.85
N ALA A 112 35.96 -18.25 -0.63
CA ALA A 112 36.64 -19.24 -1.47
C ALA A 112 35.94 -20.62 -1.47
N ARG A 113 35.37 -21.07 -0.34
CA ARG A 113 34.57 -22.32 -0.27
C ARG A 113 33.25 -22.24 -1.05
N LEU A 114 32.67 -21.04 -1.14
CA LEU A 114 31.50 -20.77 -1.99
C LEU A 114 31.87 -20.65 -3.48
N GLY A 115 33.17 -20.68 -3.82
CA GLY A 115 33.66 -20.48 -5.18
C GLY A 115 33.75 -19.00 -5.58
N ILE A 116 33.78 -18.08 -4.60
CA ILE A 116 33.90 -16.64 -4.81
C ILE A 116 35.32 -16.20 -4.49
N ALA A 117 35.99 -15.65 -5.50
CA ALA A 117 37.33 -15.07 -5.35
C ALA A 117 37.25 -13.58 -5.00
N ASP A 118 36.26 -12.87 -5.52
CA ASP A 118 36.10 -11.43 -5.27
C ASP A 118 34.65 -10.96 -5.42
N GLU A 119 34.36 -9.84 -4.78
CA GLU A 119 33.04 -9.21 -4.72
C GLU A 119 33.19 -7.69 -4.84
N ARG A 120 32.25 -7.06 -5.54
CA ARG A 120 32.13 -5.61 -5.64
C ARG A 120 30.72 -5.20 -5.29
N THR A 121 30.61 -4.22 -4.40
CA THR A 121 29.32 -3.67 -3.99
C THR A 121 29.35 -2.15 -4.03
N VAL A 122 28.27 -1.55 -4.52
CA VAL A 122 28.02 -0.12 -4.46
C VAL A 122 26.74 0.12 -3.68
N ARG A 123 26.79 1.04 -2.71
CA ARG A 123 25.57 1.55 -2.07
C ARG A 123 24.92 2.55 -3.02
N LEU A 124 23.65 2.32 -3.29
CA LEU A 124 22.83 3.11 -4.21
C LEU A 124 22.05 4.20 -3.48
N LEU A 125 21.46 3.85 -2.32
CA LEU A 125 20.59 4.72 -1.53
C LEU A 125 21.07 4.78 -0.07
N ASP A 126 20.91 5.94 0.54
CA ASP A 126 21.12 6.24 1.97
C ASP A 126 20.10 7.33 2.35
N GLU A 127 18.83 7.00 2.22
CA GLU A 127 17.71 7.93 2.43
C GLU A 127 16.93 7.50 3.68
N ARG A 128 16.29 8.45 4.38
CA ARG A 128 15.54 8.15 5.60
C ARG A 128 14.44 7.11 5.31
N GLY A 129 14.68 5.87 5.71
CA GLY A 129 13.76 4.74 5.54
C GLY A 129 13.99 3.88 4.31
N ALA A 130 15.07 4.10 3.54
CA ALA A 130 15.42 3.20 2.43
C ALA A 130 16.94 3.13 2.17
N ASP A 131 17.45 1.91 2.10
CA ASP A 131 18.83 1.60 1.71
C ASP A 131 18.84 0.60 0.58
N ALA A 132 19.76 0.79 -0.36
CA ALA A 132 19.90 -0.14 -1.47
C ALA A 132 21.35 -0.35 -1.85
N TRP A 133 21.67 -1.56 -2.32
CA TRP A 133 22.99 -1.94 -2.79
C TRP A 133 22.89 -2.74 -4.07
N LEU A 134 23.85 -2.53 -4.96
CA LEU A 134 24.09 -3.37 -6.13
C LEU A 134 25.41 -4.10 -5.93
N SER A 135 25.38 -5.43 -6.05
CA SER A 135 26.55 -6.27 -5.84
C SER A 135 26.77 -7.24 -7.00
N ILE A 136 28.05 -7.58 -7.22
CA ILE A 136 28.47 -8.71 -8.04
C ILE A 136 29.47 -9.55 -7.26
N ALA A 137 29.42 -10.88 -7.46
CA ALA A 137 30.46 -11.78 -6.99
C ALA A 137 31.00 -12.61 -8.14
N SER A 138 32.31 -12.80 -8.18
CA SER A 138 33.01 -13.52 -9.25
C SER A 138 33.91 -14.62 -8.69
N GLY A 139 34.08 -15.70 -9.45
CA GLY A 139 35.05 -16.75 -9.17
C GLY A 139 36.49 -16.35 -9.52
N ARG A 140 36.71 -15.15 -10.06
CA ARG A 140 38.02 -14.57 -10.36
C ARG A 140 38.13 -13.17 -9.74
N PRO A 141 39.35 -12.63 -9.54
CA PRO A 141 39.53 -11.26 -9.09
C PRO A 141 38.80 -10.26 -9.98
N CYS A 142 38.06 -9.33 -9.38
CA CYS A 142 37.28 -8.36 -10.13
C CYS A 142 38.19 -7.31 -10.79
N THR A 143 37.91 -6.99 -12.05
CA THR A 143 38.66 -6.01 -12.84
C THR A 143 38.20 -4.57 -12.55
N ALA A 144 39.06 -3.60 -12.88
CA ALA A 144 38.71 -2.19 -12.80
C ALA A 144 37.52 -1.82 -13.71
N ALA A 145 37.36 -2.51 -14.85
CA ALA A 145 36.24 -2.29 -15.77
C ALA A 145 34.89 -2.70 -15.15
N GLN A 146 34.84 -3.79 -14.39
CA GLN A 146 33.63 -4.19 -13.65
C GLN A 146 33.26 -3.13 -12.61
N GLY A 147 34.24 -2.66 -11.82
CA GLY A 147 34.03 -1.58 -10.87
C GLY A 147 33.54 -0.29 -11.52
N ALA A 148 34.13 0.10 -12.66
CA ALA A 148 33.69 1.25 -13.43
C ALA A 148 32.23 1.11 -13.91
N LEU A 149 31.82 -0.08 -14.36
CA LEU A 149 30.44 -0.34 -14.77
C LEU A 149 29.45 -0.21 -13.60
N LEU A 150 29.76 -0.75 -12.42
CA LEU A 150 28.94 -0.56 -11.22
C LEU A 150 28.77 0.92 -10.90
N SER A 151 29.87 1.69 -10.92
CA SER A 151 29.86 3.12 -10.65
C SER A 151 29.01 3.89 -11.68
N THR A 152 29.13 3.54 -12.97
CA THR A 152 28.33 4.15 -14.03
C THR A 152 26.84 3.81 -13.92
N LEU A 153 26.47 2.58 -13.54
CA LEU A 153 25.07 2.16 -13.41
C LEU A 153 24.40 2.67 -12.12
N ALA A 154 25.17 2.90 -11.07
CA ALA A 154 24.66 3.29 -9.75
C ALA A 154 23.60 4.40 -9.78
N PRO A 155 23.78 5.56 -10.44
CA PRO A 155 22.76 6.62 -10.47
C PRO A 155 21.46 6.20 -11.17
N TYR A 156 21.53 5.36 -12.20
CA TYR A 156 20.35 4.87 -12.92
C TYR A 156 19.56 3.88 -12.07
N VAL A 157 20.25 2.91 -11.45
CA VAL A 157 19.61 1.92 -10.56
C VAL A 157 18.99 2.64 -9.36
N ALA A 158 19.71 3.60 -8.75
CA ALA A 158 19.17 4.41 -7.66
C ALA A 158 17.89 5.16 -8.07
N THR A 159 17.84 5.76 -9.27
CA THR A 159 16.67 6.49 -9.76
C THR A 159 15.46 5.57 -9.95
N VAL A 160 15.66 4.39 -10.56
CA VAL A 160 14.59 3.40 -10.73
C VAL A 160 14.07 2.89 -9.37
N LEU A 161 14.98 2.62 -8.43
CA LEU A 161 14.58 2.18 -7.09
C LEU A 161 13.83 3.26 -6.31
N ARG A 162 14.19 4.55 -6.45
CA ARG A 162 13.40 5.66 -5.86
C ARG A 162 11.99 5.71 -6.41
N GLY A 163 11.83 5.60 -7.73
CA GLY A 163 10.51 5.57 -8.38
C GLY A 163 9.67 4.40 -7.86
N LEU A 164 10.27 3.21 -7.75
CA LEU A 164 9.63 2.03 -7.18
C LEU A 164 9.19 2.28 -5.73
N LEU A 165 10.08 2.80 -4.88
CA LEU A 165 9.78 3.06 -3.47
C LEU A 165 8.68 4.13 -3.29
N ALA A 166 8.70 5.18 -4.12
CA ALA A 166 7.66 6.20 -4.12
C ALA A 166 6.30 5.60 -4.51
N GLN A 167 6.26 4.79 -5.57
CA GLN A 167 5.04 4.11 -6.01
C GLN A 167 4.48 3.14 -4.96
N GLU A 168 5.34 2.33 -4.32
CA GLU A 168 4.91 1.42 -3.25
C GLU A 168 4.39 2.20 -2.03
N ARG A 169 5.00 3.35 -1.70
CA ARG A 169 4.51 4.24 -0.63
C ARG A 169 3.15 4.83 -0.97
N ASP A 170 2.97 5.35 -2.17
CA ASP A 170 1.70 5.93 -2.62
C ASP A 170 0.60 4.86 -2.65
N ARG A 171 0.92 3.65 -3.11
CA ARG A 171 0.03 2.49 -3.04
C ARG A 171 -0.37 2.15 -1.61
N ALA A 172 0.59 2.08 -0.69
CA ALA A 172 0.30 1.78 0.72
C ALA A 172 -0.58 2.88 1.37
N ILE A 173 -0.33 4.16 1.06
CA ILE A 173 -1.18 5.27 1.53
C ILE A 173 -2.60 5.14 0.97
N ALA A 174 -2.74 4.80 -0.32
CA ALA A 174 -4.04 4.59 -0.95
C ALA A 174 -4.79 3.40 -0.33
N GLU A 175 -4.11 2.27 -0.10
CA GLU A 175 -4.68 1.08 0.55
C GLU A 175 -5.16 1.38 1.97
N VAL A 176 -4.35 2.08 2.79
CA VAL A 176 -4.74 2.49 4.15
C VAL A 176 -5.90 3.48 4.14
N SER A 177 -5.87 4.46 3.25
CA SER A 177 -6.96 5.46 3.11
C SER A 177 -8.27 4.78 2.71
N GLN A 178 -8.20 3.84 1.77
CA GLN A 178 -9.35 3.06 1.33
C GLN A 178 -9.90 2.17 2.46
N ALA A 179 -9.04 1.51 3.22
CA ALA A 179 -9.45 0.73 4.39
C ALA A 179 -10.13 1.62 5.46
N GLY A 180 -9.64 2.84 5.67
CA GLY A 180 -10.26 3.82 6.56
C GLY A 180 -11.67 4.24 6.12
N LEU A 181 -11.83 4.58 4.83
CA LEU A 181 -13.15 4.92 4.26
C LEU A 181 -14.13 3.76 4.38
N GLN A 182 -13.69 2.54 4.05
CA GLN A 182 -14.50 1.33 4.17
C GLN A 182 -14.99 1.12 5.61
N ARG A 183 -14.08 1.20 6.60
CA ARG A 183 -14.41 1.06 8.03
C ARG A 183 -15.38 2.15 8.51
N SER A 184 -15.34 3.33 7.91
CA SER A 184 -16.29 4.41 8.23
C SER A 184 -17.70 4.21 7.62
N GLY A 185 -17.87 3.22 6.74
CA GLY A 185 -19.09 2.99 5.97
C GLY A 185 -19.26 3.98 4.82
N ILE A 186 -18.15 4.46 4.24
CA ILE A 186 -18.15 5.37 3.10
C ILE A 186 -17.62 4.63 1.87
N GLY A 187 -18.40 4.63 0.80
CA GLY A 187 -17.97 4.24 -0.54
C GLY A 187 -17.75 5.49 -1.39
N TRP A 188 -17.07 5.35 -2.52
CA TRP A 188 -16.92 6.48 -3.44
C TRP A 188 -16.94 6.04 -4.91
N ILE A 189 -17.41 6.93 -5.77
CA ILE A 189 -17.34 6.78 -7.23
C ILE A 189 -16.76 8.07 -7.80
N ALA A 190 -15.72 7.94 -8.62
CA ALA A 190 -15.12 9.03 -9.34
C ALA A 190 -15.73 9.14 -10.74
N PHE A 191 -16.03 10.36 -11.18
CA PHE A 191 -16.65 10.64 -12.48
C PHE A 191 -15.78 11.56 -13.34
N ARG A 192 -15.88 11.35 -14.65
CA ARG A 192 -15.43 12.27 -15.69
C ARG A 192 -16.38 13.46 -15.82
N ALA A 193 -15.95 14.52 -16.49
CA ALA A 193 -16.75 15.72 -16.74
C ALA A 193 -18.04 15.46 -17.53
N ASN A 194 -18.09 14.35 -18.30
CA ASN A 194 -19.26 13.93 -19.06
C ASN A 194 -20.25 13.05 -18.25
N GLY A 195 -19.96 12.79 -16.96
CA GLY A 195 -20.76 11.95 -16.07
C GLY A 195 -20.52 10.44 -16.19
N GLU A 196 -19.51 10.00 -16.95
CA GLU A 196 -19.08 8.60 -16.96
C GLU A 196 -18.24 8.28 -15.73
N VAL A 197 -18.37 7.05 -15.23
CA VAL A 197 -17.57 6.55 -14.14
C VAL A 197 -16.12 6.46 -14.60
N LEU A 198 -15.23 7.17 -13.91
CA LEU A 198 -13.80 7.08 -14.11
C LEU A 198 -13.26 5.82 -13.41
N THR A 199 -13.61 5.67 -12.13
CA THR A 199 -13.19 4.53 -11.30
C THR A 199 -13.99 4.50 -10.00
N LEU A 200 -14.01 3.34 -9.34
CA LEU A 200 -14.59 3.11 -8.03
C LEU A 200 -13.86 1.93 -7.36
N PRO A 201 -13.81 1.85 -6.03
CA PRO A 201 -13.23 0.70 -5.35
C PRO A 201 -14.07 -0.56 -5.53
N GLU A 202 -13.40 -1.71 -5.62
CA GLU A 202 -14.02 -3.04 -5.73
C GLU A 202 -15.08 -3.29 -4.64
N GLN A 203 -14.84 -2.83 -3.40
CA GLN A 203 -15.82 -3.00 -2.32
C GLN A 203 -17.07 -2.13 -2.52
N THR A 204 -16.92 -0.94 -3.10
CA THR A 204 -18.06 -0.07 -3.44
C THR A 204 -18.85 -0.67 -4.58
N GLU A 205 -18.18 -1.19 -5.62
CA GLU A 205 -18.79 -1.93 -6.70
C GLU A 205 -19.58 -3.14 -6.20
N ALA A 206 -18.97 -4.02 -5.39
CA ALA A 206 -19.63 -5.20 -4.84
C ALA A 206 -20.83 -4.85 -3.96
N ALA A 207 -20.74 -3.76 -3.20
CA ALA A 207 -21.84 -3.32 -2.34
C ALA A 207 -23.00 -2.71 -3.14
N LEU A 208 -22.71 -1.95 -4.20
CA LEU A 208 -23.73 -1.45 -5.13
C LEU A 208 -24.34 -2.58 -5.95
N ALA A 209 -23.55 -3.57 -6.37
CA ALA A 209 -24.05 -4.74 -7.09
C ALA A 209 -25.04 -5.54 -6.25
N GLY A 210 -24.76 -5.72 -4.95
CA GLY A 210 -25.70 -6.35 -4.02
C GLY A 210 -26.98 -5.53 -3.79
N LEU A 211 -26.91 -4.20 -3.93
CA LEU A 211 -28.05 -3.29 -3.73
C LEU A 211 -28.94 -3.19 -4.98
N LEU A 212 -28.31 -3.10 -6.16
CA LEU A 212 -28.93 -2.81 -7.45
C LEU A 212 -29.21 -4.07 -8.28
N GLY A 213 -28.63 -5.21 -7.90
CA GLY A 213 -28.64 -6.44 -8.70
C GLY A 213 -27.84 -6.36 -10.01
N THR A 214 -27.09 -5.28 -10.23
CA THR A 214 -26.27 -5.03 -11.43
C THR A 214 -24.96 -4.35 -11.04
N THR A 215 -23.88 -4.65 -11.78
CA THR A 215 -22.57 -4.04 -11.56
C THR A 215 -22.47 -2.67 -12.23
N ILE A 216 -21.64 -1.80 -11.66
CA ILE A 216 -21.26 -0.50 -12.23
C ILE A 216 -19.75 -0.56 -12.45
N ALA A 217 -19.31 -0.36 -13.68
CA ALA A 217 -17.90 -0.43 -14.06
C ALA A 217 -17.38 0.94 -14.54
N ALA A 218 -16.05 1.05 -14.65
CA ALA A 218 -15.42 2.20 -15.28
C ALA A 218 -15.86 2.32 -16.76
N GLY A 219 -16.22 3.53 -17.18
CA GLY A 219 -16.78 3.86 -18.49
C GLY A 219 -18.30 3.90 -18.52
N ASP A 220 -18.99 3.37 -17.51
CA ASP A 220 -20.45 3.37 -17.47
C ASP A 220 -21.02 4.75 -17.15
N ARG A 221 -22.26 4.99 -17.61
CA ARG A 221 -23.12 6.05 -17.06
C ARG A 221 -24.14 5.40 -16.14
N ILE A 222 -24.28 5.94 -14.94
CA ILE A 222 -25.17 5.37 -13.93
C ILE A 222 -26.62 5.72 -14.28
N ARG A 223 -27.34 4.72 -14.80
CA ARG A 223 -28.76 4.81 -15.22
C ARG A 223 -29.71 4.08 -14.28
N GLN A 224 -29.17 3.21 -13.43
CA GLN A 224 -29.89 2.33 -12.52
C GLN A 224 -30.79 3.12 -11.55
N PHE A 225 -30.42 4.35 -11.24
CA PHE A 225 -31.19 5.29 -10.40
C PHE A 225 -32.24 6.12 -11.16
N GLY A 226 -32.40 5.88 -12.44
CA GLY A 226 -33.36 6.56 -13.31
C GLY A 226 -32.84 7.86 -13.96
N PRO A 227 -33.56 8.37 -14.98
CA PRO A 227 -33.08 9.45 -15.86
C PRO A 227 -33.00 10.82 -15.19
N ALA A 228 -33.68 11.03 -14.05
CA ALA A 228 -33.57 12.27 -13.29
C ALA A 228 -32.24 12.33 -12.53
N VAL A 229 -31.83 11.21 -11.92
CA VAL A 229 -30.56 11.11 -11.19
C VAL A 229 -29.38 11.14 -12.17
N GLU A 230 -29.46 10.40 -13.29
CA GLU A 230 -28.42 10.43 -14.34
C GLU A 230 -28.15 11.87 -14.82
N ARG A 231 -29.20 12.64 -15.14
CA ARG A 231 -29.06 14.03 -15.57
C ARG A 231 -28.43 14.92 -14.50
N LYS A 232 -28.77 14.73 -13.23
CA LYS A 232 -28.17 15.48 -12.12
C LYS A 232 -26.68 15.16 -11.97
N LEU A 233 -26.30 13.88 -12.06
CA LEU A 233 -24.89 13.47 -11.98
C LEU A 233 -24.07 14.06 -13.12
N ILE A 234 -24.59 14.05 -14.35
CA ILE A 234 -23.93 14.66 -15.52
C ILE A 234 -23.78 16.17 -15.33
N ALA A 235 -24.85 16.85 -14.91
CA ALA A 235 -24.83 18.29 -14.69
C ALA A 235 -23.83 18.71 -13.59
N ALA A 236 -23.83 17.99 -12.46
CA ALA A 236 -22.90 18.22 -11.36
C ALA A 236 -21.44 17.96 -11.80
N ALA A 237 -21.17 16.87 -12.52
CA ALA A 237 -19.84 16.58 -13.02
C ALA A 237 -19.31 17.67 -13.99
N ALA A 238 -20.17 18.18 -14.88
CA ALA A 238 -19.83 19.28 -15.76
C ALA A 238 -19.62 20.60 -14.99
N HIS A 239 -20.43 20.86 -13.95
CA HIS A 239 -20.29 22.03 -13.10
C HIS A 239 -18.95 22.02 -12.35
N PHE A 240 -18.60 20.92 -11.67
CA PHE A 240 -17.35 20.79 -10.95
C PHE A 240 -16.10 20.76 -11.85
N ALA A 241 -16.24 20.31 -13.10
CA ALA A 241 -15.17 20.44 -14.09
C ALA A 241 -14.87 21.90 -14.45
N ALA A 242 -15.92 22.75 -14.50
CA ALA A 242 -15.80 24.17 -14.80
C ALA A 242 -15.38 25.00 -13.58
N ASP A 243 -15.81 24.60 -12.38
CA ASP A 243 -15.49 25.25 -11.11
C ASP A 243 -15.02 24.23 -10.06
N PRO A 244 -13.70 23.95 -9.99
CA PRO A 244 -13.14 23.02 -8.99
C PRO A 244 -13.25 23.50 -7.54
N ASP A 245 -13.60 24.78 -7.32
CA ASP A 245 -13.71 25.39 -5.99
C ASP A 245 -15.19 25.49 -5.53
N ALA A 246 -16.13 24.96 -6.33
CA ALA A 246 -17.55 24.90 -6.01
C ALA A 246 -17.86 24.05 -4.76
N ALA A 247 -18.94 24.40 -4.06
CA ALA A 247 -19.35 23.70 -2.85
C ALA A 247 -19.94 22.31 -3.16
N ALA A 248 -19.73 21.36 -2.25
CA ALA A 248 -20.28 20.02 -2.39
C ALA A 248 -21.82 20.01 -2.31
N GLU A 249 -22.48 19.17 -3.11
CA GLU A 249 -23.93 19.09 -3.24
C GLU A 249 -24.46 17.71 -2.81
N PRO A 250 -25.50 17.63 -1.94
CA PRO A 250 -26.09 16.35 -1.58
C PRO A 250 -27.08 15.86 -2.65
N ILE A 251 -27.15 14.55 -2.86
CA ILE A 251 -28.13 13.90 -3.73
C ILE A 251 -28.65 12.60 -3.10
N VAL A 252 -29.96 12.38 -3.22
CA VAL A 252 -30.57 11.06 -2.98
C VAL A 252 -30.54 10.30 -4.30
N LEU A 253 -29.80 9.19 -4.34
CA LEU A 253 -29.68 8.33 -5.51
C LEU A 253 -30.89 7.38 -5.59
N GLN A 254 -31.36 6.88 -4.46
CA GLN A 254 -32.50 5.98 -4.37
C GLN A 254 -33.19 6.14 -3.01
N GLU A 255 -34.52 6.01 -2.97
CA GLU A 255 -35.30 6.11 -1.73
C GLU A 255 -35.41 4.78 -0.97
N THR A 256 -35.51 3.66 -1.69
CA THR A 256 -35.75 2.34 -1.09
C THR A 256 -34.93 1.24 -1.79
N PRO A 257 -33.96 0.61 -1.11
CA PRO A 257 -33.32 1.11 0.11
C PRO A 257 -32.69 2.48 -0.11
N ARG A 258 -32.70 3.31 0.94
CA ARG A 258 -32.22 4.69 0.88
C ARG A 258 -30.72 4.72 0.62
N LEU A 259 -30.33 5.35 -0.47
CA LEU A 259 -28.94 5.56 -0.86
C LEU A 259 -28.74 7.04 -1.18
N GLU A 260 -27.82 7.65 -0.45
CA GLU A 260 -27.49 9.06 -0.57
C GLU A 260 -26.00 9.22 -0.86
N ALA A 261 -25.66 10.30 -1.56
CA ALA A 261 -24.30 10.67 -1.82
C ALA A 261 -24.06 12.17 -1.61
N GLN A 262 -22.85 12.52 -1.20
CA GLN A 262 -22.33 13.87 -1.29
C GLN A 262 -21.51 13.97 -2.58
N LEU A 263 -21.92 14.83 -3.50
CA LEU A 263 -21.17 15.13 -4.72
C LEU A 263 -20.15 16.22 -4.42
N CYS A 264 -18.87 15.90 -4.54
CA CYS A 264 -17.76 16.79 -4.26
C CYS A 264 -17.02 17.11 -5.58
N PRO A 265 -16.44 18.31 -5.71
CA PRO A 265 -15.50 18.56 -6.79
C PRO A 265 -14.35 17.55 -6.73
N GLY A 266 -13.90 17.13 -7.91
CA GLY A 266 -12.76 16.22 -8.03
C GLY A 266 -11.42 16.93 -7.84
N ALA A 267 -10.36 16.37 -8.42
CA ALA A 267 -9.04 17.00 -8.34
C ALA A 267 -8.91 18.10 -9.39
N ARG A 268 -8.35 19.25 -9.01
CA ARG A 268 -8.11 20.37 -9.94
C ARG A 268 -7.39 19.85 -11.20
N PRO A 269 -7.88 20.16 -12.42
CA PRO A 269 -7.21 19.71 -13.63
C PRO A 269 -5.76 20.22 -13.65
N PRO A 270 -4.84 19.47 -14.26
CA PRO A 270 -3.46 19.91 -14.42
C PRO A 270 -3.41 21.19 -15.25
N SER A 271 -2.35 21.99 -15.07
CA SER A 271 -2.24 23.27 -15.77
C SER A 271 -2.02 23.03 -17.27
N PRO A 272 -2.54 23.87 -18.17
CA PRO A 272 -2.26 23.75 -19.59
C PRO A 272 -0.74 23.86 -19.81
N GLY A 273 -0.10 22.76 -20.19
CA GLY A 273 1.37 22.63 -20.29
C GLY A 273 1.95 21.42 -19.55
N ASP A 274 1.19 20.82 -18.63
CA ASP A 274 1.54 19.55 -17.98
C ASP A 274 1.31 18.40 -18.98
N ALA A 275 2.33 18.03 -19.73
CA ALA A 275 2.29 16.93 -20.72
C ALA A 275 2.03 15.54 -20.09
N ASP A 276 2.20 15.42 -18.78
CA ASP A 276 2.03 14.18 -18.00
C ASP A 276 0.64 14.05 -17.32
N ALA A 277 -0.35 14.78 -17.83
CA ALA A 277 -1.69 14.85 -17.26
C ALA A 277 -2.42 13.49 -17.30
N VAL A 278 -2.31 12.71 -16.22
CA VAL A 278 -3.23 11.61 -15.93
C VAL A 278 -4.64 12.18 -15.80
N GLU A 279 -5.64 11.52 -16.41
CA GLU A 279 -7.04 11.92 -16.33
C GLU A 279 -7.47 12.03 -14.85
N ARG A 280 -7.88 13.23 -14.43
CA ARG A 280 -8.36 13.51 -13.07
C ARG A 280 -9.88 13.46 -13.04
N PRO A 281 -10.48 12.98 -11.93
CA PRO A 281 -11.93 13.04 -11.79
C PRO A 281 -12.39 14.48 -11.74
N ALA A 282 -13.48 14.78 -12.46
CA ALA A 282 -14.18 16.05 -12.36
C ALA A 282 -15.04 16.12 -11.09
N MET A 283 -15.54 14.98 -10.64
CA MET A 283 -16.42 14.86 -9.47
C MET A 283 -16.16 13.54 -8.74
N ILE A 284 -16.31 13.57 -7.42
CA ILE A 284 -16.32 12.38 -6.57
C ILE A 284 -17.68 12.33 -5.86
N ALA A 285 -18.43 11.24 -5.99
CA ALA A 285 -19.60 10.98 -5.17
C ALA A 285 -19.18 10.14 -3.95
N LEU A 286 -19.32 10.68 -2.74
CA LEU A 286 -19.13 9.95 -1.49
C LEU A 286 -20.46 9.35 -1.05
N LEU A 287 -20.56 8.02 -1.07
CA LEU A 287 -21.79 7.29 -0.76
C LEU A 287 -21.79 6.83 0.69
N ARG A 288 -22.95 6.96 1.35
CA ARG A 288 -23.17 6.30 2.63
C ARG A 288 -23.54 4.84 2.40
N MET A 289 -22.64 3.94 2.77
CA MET A 289 -22.84 2.50 2.59
C MET A 289 -23.41 1.85 3.85
N PRO A 290 -24.28 0.82 3.71
CA PRO A 290 -24.74 0.03 4.86
C PRO A 290 -23.54 -0.60 5.59
N ARG A 291 -23.46 -0.39 6.92
CA ARG A 291 -22.40 -0.99 7.75
C ARG A 291 -22.64 -2.48 7.88
N ARG A 292 -21.68 -3.32 7.47
CA ARG A 292 -21.88 -4.77 7.34
C ARG A 292 -21.54 -5.60 8.58
N ASP A 293 -20.92 -5.04 9.62
CA ASP A 293 -20.53 -5.82 10.80
C ASP A 293 -20.97 -5.19 12.14
N ALA A 294 -22.15 -5.57 12.63
CA ALA A 294 -22.62 -5.17 13.95
C ALA A 294 -21.89 -5.90 15.09
N GLY A 295 -21.38 -7.11 14.82
CA GLY A 295 -20.73 -7.95 15.82
C GLY A 295 -19.35 -7.43 16.21
N ASP A 296 -18.56 -7.00 15.22
CA ASP A 296 -17.23 -6.43 15.47
C ASP A 296 -17.33 -5.08 16.17
N ARG A 297 -18.27 -4.23 15.75
CA ARG A 297 -18.59 -2.96 16.44
C ARG A 297 -18.98 -3.19 17.90
N ALA A 298 -19.87 -4.16 18.17
CA ALA A 298 -20.26 -4.49 19.54
C ALA A 298 -19.08 -5.01 20.37
N GLY A 299 -18.17 -5.77 19.77
CA GLY A 299 -16.95 -6.24 20.42
C GLY A 299 -15.97 -5.13 20.76
N ALA A 300 -15.76 -4.19 19.84
CA ALA A 300 -14.93 -3.02 20.08
C ALA A 300 -15.53 -2.10 21.15
N PHE A 301 -16.84 -1.85 21.08
CA PHE A 301 -17.56 -1.05 22.06
C PHE A 301 -17.50 -1.68 23.46
N ALA A 302 -17.67 -3.01 23.56
CA ALA A 302 -17.51 -3.75 24.81
C ALA A 302 -16.12 -3.54 25.44
N ARG A 303 -15.04 -3.60 24.64
CA ARG A 303 -13.67 -3.38 25.14
C ARG A 303 -13.40 -1.94 25.55
N LEU A 304 -13.89 -0.96 24.78
CA LEU A 304 -13.64 0.46 25.05
C LEU A 304 -14.32 0.95 26.34
N PHE A 305 -15.49 0.41 26.65
CA PHE A 305 -16.31 0.85 27.78
C PHE A 305 -16.42 -0.20 28.90
N ASP A 306 -15.59 -1.25 28.86
CA ASP A 306 -15.60 -2.37 29.81
C ASP A 306 -17.01 -2.95 30.06
N LEU A 307 -17.75 -3.20 28.98
CA LEU A 307 -19.12 -3.70 29.02
C LEU A 307 -19.19 -5.20 28.76
N PRO A 308 -20.15 -5.91 29.38
CA PRO A 308 -20.55 -7.24 28.93
C PRO A 308 -20.96 -7.22 27.45
N ARG A 309 -20.55 -8.25 26.70
CA ARG A 309 -20.83 -8.38 25.26
C ARG A 309 -22.30 -8.13 24.90
N ARG A 310 -23.24 -8.68 25.68
CA ARG A 310 -24.69 -8.52 25.45
C ARG A 310 -25.18 -7.08 25.65
N GLU A 311 -24.59 -6.33 26.58
CA GLU A 311 -24.93 -4.92 26.80
C GLU A 311 -24.42 -4.06 25.64
N ALA A 312 -23.22 -4.36 25.12
CA ALA A 312 -22.68 -3.69 23.94
C ALA A 312 -23.45 -4.04 22.64
N GLU A 313 -23.89 -5.29 22.48
CA GLU A 313 -24.76 -5.70 21.38
C GLU A 313 -26.08 -4.92 21.39
N LEU A 314 -26.69 -4.74 22.57
CA LEU A 314 -27.87 -3.91 22.73
C LEU A 314 -27.58 -2.44 22.36
N ALA A 315 -26.45 -1.88 22.80
CA ALA A 315 -26.07 -0.51 22.47
C ALA A 315 -25.94 -0.28 20.95
N VAL A 316 -25.28 -1.20 20.25
CA VAL A 316 -25.09 -1.12 18.80
C VAL A 316 -26.43 -1.27 18.06
N ALA A 317 -27.29 -2.23 18.45
CA ALA A 317 -28.61 -2.38 17.86
C ALA A 317 -29.48 -1.12 18.02
N LEU A 318 -29.45 -0.49 19.20
CA LEU A 318 -30.15 0.78 19.43
C LEU A 318 -29.58 1.91 18.55
N SER A 319 -28.26 1.94 18.33
CA SER A 319 -27.61 2.93 17.45
C SER A 319 -27.90 2.72 15.96
N ASP A 320 -28.21 1.48 15.57
CA ASP A 320 -28.63 1.14 14.21
C ASP A 320 -30.12 1.48 13.96
N GLY A 321 -30.79 2.08 14.95
CA GLY A 321 -32.16 2.59 14.83
C GLY A 321 -33.24 1.62 15.30
N LEU A 322 -32.88 0.45 15.83
CA LEU A 322 -33.86 -0.47 16.42
C LEU A 322 -34.44 0.15 17.70
N SER A 323 -35.76 0.02 17.88
CA SER A 323 -36.39 0.27 19.16
C SER A 323 -35.90 -0.73 20.23
N LEU A 324 -36.10 -0.40 21.51
CA LEU A 324 -35.72 -1.31 22.60
C LEU A 324 -36.41 -2.69 22.48
N THR A 325 -37.65 -2.72 22.01
CA THR A 325 -38.40 -3.97 21.79
C THR A 325 -37.82 -4.77 20.63
N GLU A 326 -37.50 -4.13 19.51
CA GLU A 326 -36.92 -4.78 18.33
C GLU A 326 -35.50 -5.28 18.62
N ALA A 327 -34.68 -4.46 19.29
CA ALA A 327 -33.33 -4.84 19.69
C ALA A 327 -33.35 -6.01 20.68
N GLY A 328 -34.28 -6.00 21.64
CA GLY A 328 -34.48 -7.13 22.56
C GLY A 328 -34.84 -8.41 21.82
N ALA A 329 -35.81 -8.34 20.90
CA ALA A 329 -36.23 -9.48 20.08
C ALA A 329 -35.09 -10.01 19.20
N ALA A 330 -34.34 -9.12 18.54
CA ALA A 330 -33.19 -9.47 17.70
C ALA A 330 -32.07 -10.18 18.47
N LEU A 331 -31.91 -9.86 19.77
CA LEU A 331 -30.93 -10.48 20.66
C LEU A 331 -31.46 -11.70 21.43
N GLY A 332 -32.73 -12.09 21.21
CA GLY A 332 -33.37 -13.19 21.94
C GLY A 332 -33.62 -12.89 23.42
N LEU A 333 -33.79 -11.63 23.78
CA LEU A 333 -34.03 -11.15 25.15
C LEU A 333 -35.52 -10.89 25.38
N THR A 334 -35.99 -11.09 26.61
CA THR A 334 -37.32 -10.62 27.02
C THR A 334 -37.33 -9.09 27.10
N ILE A 335 -38.51 -8.47 26.93
CA ILE A 335 -38.67 -7.01 27.08
C ILE A 335 -38.17 -6.53 28.45
N GLU A 336 -38.46 -7.30 29.50
CA GLU A 336 -38.02 -7.00 30.87
C GLU A 336 -36.48 -7.05 31.01
N THR A 337 -35.84 -8.09 30.48
CA THR A 337 -34.37 -8.20 30.47
C THR A 337 -33.74 -7.05 29.70
N THR A 338 -34.32 -6.66 28.57
CA THR A 338 -33.83 -5.57 27.72
C THR A 338 -33.93 -4.22 28.42
N ARG A 339 -35.02 -3.97 29.16
CA ARG A 339 -35.16 -2.78 30.02
C ARG A 339 -34.14 -2.76 31.15
N ASN A 340 -33.90 -3.90 31.78
CA ASN A 340 -32.89 -4.01 32.82
C ASN A 340 -31.47 -3.77 32.28
N TYR A 341 -31.13 -4.32 31.10
CA TYR A 341 -29.84 -4.12 30.46
C TYR A 341 -29.64 -2.66 30.03
N SER A 342 -30.63 -2.03 29.41
CA SER A 342 -30.54 -0.61 29.03
C SER A 342 -30.37 0.31 30.26
N LYS A 343 -31.08 0.05 31.37
CA LYS A 343 -30.88 0.83 32.60
C LYS A 343 -29.47 0.68 33.18
N LYS A 344 -28.92 -0.54 33.19
CA LYS A 344 -27.53 -0.79 33.62
C LYS A 344 -26.53 -0.12 32.69
N LEU A 345 -26.75 -0.24 31.38
CA LEU A 345 -25.92 0.36 30.34
C LEU A 345 -25.88 1.89 30.50
N TYR A 346 -27.02 2.54 30.70
CA TYR A 346 -27.09 3.98 30.94
C TYR A 346 -26.33 4.40 32.20
N GLY A 347 -26.49 3.66 33.29
CA GLY A 347 -25.76 3.92 34.53
C GLY A 347 -24.24 3.72 34.42
N LYS A 348 -23.78 2.71 33.66
CA LYS A 348 -22.35 2.44 33.46
C LYS A 348 -21.68 3.47 32.55
N LEU A 349 -22.41 3.95 31.55
CA LEU A 349 -21.90 4.91 30.56
C LEU A 349 -22.14 6.37 30.93
N ASP A 350 -22.77 6.62 32.09
CA ASP A 350 -23.19 7.95 32.55
C ASP A 350 -23.99 8.73 31.49
N VAL A 351 -24.93 8.05 30.83
CA VAL A 351 -25.82 8.66 29.81
C VAL A 351 -27.25 8.75 30.35
N ARG A 352 -27.95 9.83 30.02
CA ARG A 352 -29.30 10.13 30.54
C ARG A 352 -30.42 9.38 29.82
N GLY A 353 -30.11 8.71 28.71
CA GLY A 353 -31.08 7.91 27.98
C GLY A 353 -30.61 7.47 26.59
N GLN A 354 -31.55 6.97 25.79
CA GLN A 354 -31.26 6.35 24.50
C GLN A 354 -30.60 7.32 23.53
N ALA A 355 -31.04 8.58 23.45
CA ALA A 355 -30.46 9.56 22.52
C ALA A 355 -28.98 9.85 22.83
N GLU A 356 -28.62 9.99 24.10
CA GLU A 356 -27.22 10.18 24.52
C GLU A 356 -26.38 8.92 24.30
N LEU A 357 -26.95 7.73 24.53
CA LEU A 357 -26.29 6.46 24.18
C LEU A 357 -26.02 6.37 22.67
N VAL A 358 -27.02 6.65 21.83
CA VAL A 358 -26.88 6.61 20.37
C VAL A 358 -25.81 7.58 19.91
N ARG A 359 -25.79 8.81 20.45
CA ARG A 359 -24.75 9.79 20.16
C ARG A 359 -23.36 9.27 20.56
N LEU A 360 -23.21 8.75 21.79
CA LEU A 360 -21.95 8.18 22.27
C LEU A 360 -21.46 7.03 21.39
N VAL A 361 -22.37 6.13 20.99
CA VAL A 361 -22.06 5.02 20.10
C VAL A 361 -21.62 5.52 18.73
N CYS A 362 -22.29 6.52 18.15
CA CYS A 362 -21.94 7.12 16.86
C CYS A 362 -20.61 7.88 16.87
N GLU A 363 -20.26 8.53 17.98
CA GLU A 363 -19.00 9.26 18.16
C GLU A 363 -17.82 8.34 18.56
N SER A 364 -18.10 7.11 18.99
CA SER A 364 -17.08 6.16 19.43
C SER A 364 -16.26 5.61 18.25
N ALA A 365 -14.96 5.46 18.46
CA ALA A 365 -14.07 4.77 17.52
C ALA A 365 -14.46 3.29 17.29
N ALA A 366 -15.29 2.70 18.15
CA ALA A 366 -15.90 1.39 17.91
C ALA A 366 -16.68 1.32 16.58
N GLN A 367 -17.08 2.45 16.01
CA GLN A 367 -17.74 2.50 14.70
C GLN A 367 -16.82 2.12 13.53
N PHE A 368 -15.50 2.08 13.74
CA PHE A 368 -14.50 1.73 12.73
C PHE A 368 -13.97 0.29 12.87
N ALA A 369 -14.53 -0.49 13.81
CA ALA A 369 -14.10 -1.85 14.14
C ALA A 369 -14.18 -2.79 12.95
#